data_AF-A0A158DPC8-F1
#
_entry.id   AF-A0A158DPC8-F1
#
_cell.length_a   1.000
_cell.length_b   1.000
_cell.length_c   1.000
_cell.angle_alpha   90.00
_cell.angle_beta   90.00
_cell.angle_gamma   90.00
#
_symmetry.space_group_name_H-M   'P 1'
#
loop_
_entity.id
_entity.type
_entity.pdbx_description
1 polymer ?
#
loop_
_entity_poly.entity_id
_entity_poly.type
_entity_poly.pdbx_seq_one_letter_code
_entity_poly.pdbx_strand_id
1 'polypeptide(L)'
;MNNLTIPSVLKAWIDQLIRVGRTMLSTPAGKVGMLRDRPVFVGIASGGVFTGERASQPDFLTPYLSAVLTCIGFTSVHYVPLQATAFLDQEQAARLRASLIATIEPLMANLVCSAV
;
A
#
# COMPACT_ATOMS: atom_id res chain seq x y z
N MET A 1 6.27 -9.10 0.32
CA MET A 1 7.38 -8.27 0.79
C MET A 1 8.62 -9.10 0.56
N ASN A 2 9.51 -8.61 -0.28
CA ASN A 2 10.77 -9.28 -0.58
C ASN A 2 11.88 -8.35 -0.11
N ASN A 3 12.78 -8.84 0.74
CA ASN A 3 13.91 -8.06 1.26
C ASN A 3 13.46 -6.72 1.88
N LEU A 4 12.49 -6.78 2.79
CA LEU A 4 12.03 -5.66 3.64
C LEU A 4 11.29 -4.51 2.94
N THR A 5 11.14 -4.54 1.60
CA THR A 5 10.51 -3.45 0.85
C THR A 5 9.73 -3.94 -0.38
N ILE A 6 9.43 -3.02 -1.30
CA ILE A 6 8.75 -3.27 -2.57
C ILE A 6 9.63 -4.04 -3.57
N PRO A 7 9.04 -4.82 -4.49
CA PRO A 7 9.78 -5.41 -5.60
C PRO A 7 10.43 -4.36 -6.52
N SER A 8 11.59 -4.67 -7.11
CA SER A 8 12.29 -3.78 -8.04
C SER A 8 11.44 -3.37 -9.25
N VAL A 9 10.62 -4.28 -9.77
CA VAL A 9 9.70 -3.98 -10.88
C VAL A 9 8.61 -2.99 -10.50
N LEU A 10 8.13 -3.02 -9.25
CA LEU A 10 7.16 -2.05 -8.76
C LEU A 10 7.83 -0.67 -8.62
N LYS A 11 9.07 -0.62 -8.14
CA LYS A 11 9.86 0.61 -8.09
C LYS A 11 10.04 1.22 -9.49
N ALA A 12 10.39 0.41 -10.48
CA ALA A 12 10.55 0.85 -11.86
C ALA A 12 9.24 1.42 -12.44
N TRP A 13 8.09 0.80 -12.13
CA TRP A 13 6.78 1.31 -12.53
C TRP A 13 6.45 2.64 -11.84
N ILE A 14 6.70 2.75 -10.53
CA ILE A 14 6.53 4.00 -9.76
C ILE A 14 7.35 5.14 -10.36
N ASP A 15 8.57 4.87 -10.83
CA ASP A 15 9.43 5.88 -11.47
C ASP A 15 8.85 6.43 -12.78
N GLN A 16 7.98 5.66 -13.45
CA GLN A 16 7.25 6.14 -14.61
C GLN A 16 6.06 7.02 -14.23
N LEU A 17 5.48 6.83 -13.04
CA LEU A 17 4.32 7.59 -12.55
C LEU A 17 4.70 8.96 -11.99
N ILE A 18 5.80 9.07 -11.24
CA ILE A 18 6.19 10.33 -10.60
C ILE A 18 6.85 11.24 -11.64
N ARG A 19 6.09 12.16 -12.22
CA ARG A 19 6.53 13.04 -13.31
C ARG A 19 6.14 14.49 -13.02
N VAL A 20 7.14 15.38 -13.03
CA VAL A 20 6.94 16.83 -12.86
C VAL A 20 6.04 17.37 -13.96
N GLY A 21 5.04 18.17 -13.60
CA GLY A 21 4.07 18.77 -14.51
C GLY A 21 3.02 17.78 -15.05
N ARG A 22 2.98 16.54 -14.53
CA ARG A 22 1.99 15.53 -14.89
C ARG A 22 1.23 15.01 -13.68
N THR A 23 1.96 14.48 -12.68
CA THR A 23 1.40 13.90 -11.46
C THR A 23 1.84 14.64 -10.21
N MET A 24 2.88 15.46 -10.30
CA MET A 24 3.34 16.34 -9.23
C MET A 24 3.94 17.64 -9.79
N LEU A 25 3.92 18.69 -8.99
CA LEU A 25 4.63 19.94 -9.23
C LEU A 25 5.83 20.04 -8.29
N SER A 26 6.94 20.56 -8.81
CA SER A 26 8.08 20.97 -8.00
C SER A 26 7.95 22.45 -7.69
N THR A 27 7.88 22.81 -6.40
CA THR A 27 7.78 24.19 -5.93
C THR A 27 8.91 24.50 -4.96
N PRO A 28 9.21 25.79 -4.67
CA PRO A 28 10.19 26.15 -3.64
C PRO A 28 9.86 25.59 -2.25
N ALA A 29 8.58 25.34 -1.94
CA ALA A 29 8.14 24.74 -0.69
C ALA A 29 8.20 23.20 -0.67
N GLY A 30 8.52 22.57 -1.81
CA GLY A 30 8.58 21.12 -1.96
C GLY A 30 7.70 20.58 -3.09
N LYS A 31 7.47 19.26 -3.07
CA LYS A 31 6.67 18.56 -4.08
C LYS A 31 5.19 18.63 -3.73
N VAL A 32 4.36 19.01 -4.70
CA VAL A 32 2.90 19.13 -4.54
C VAL A 32 2.22 18.13 -5.48
N GLY A 33 1.37 17.24 -4.95
CA GLY A 33 0.61 16.29 -5.77
C GLY A 33 -0.41 16.98 -6.67
N MET A 34 -0.58 16.48 -7.90
CA MET A 34 -1.53 17.04 -8.88
C MET A 34 -2.79 16.20 -9.05
N LEU A 35 -2.79 14.95 -8.57
CA LEU A 35 -3.95 14.08 -8.70
C LEU A 35 -4.94 14.37 -7.57
N ARG A 36 -6.24 14.34 -7.90
CA ARG A 36 -7.30 14.37 -6.89
C ARG A 36 -7.21 13.10 -6.04
N ASP A 37 -7.31 13.25 -4.71
CA ASP A 37 -7.27 12.12 -3.79
C ASP A 37 -8.37 11.10 -4.10
N ARG A 38 -8.01 9.82 -3.97
CA ARG A 38 -8.90 8.67 -4.12
C ARG A 38 -8.44 7.58 -3.17
N PRO A 39 -9.35 6.73 -2.68
CA PRO A 39 -8.97 5.56 -1.91
C PRO A 39 -8.02 4.64 -2.68
N VAL A 40 -6.88 4.33 -2.07
CA VAL A 40 -5.88 3.39 -2.60
C VAL A 40 -5.72 2.25 -1.62
N PHE A 41 -5.87 1.01 -2.10
CA PHE A 41 -5.69 -0.19 -1.29
C PHE A 41 -4.38 -0.89 -1.66
N VAL A 42 -3.57 -1.21 -0.67
CA VAL A 42 -2.28 -1.89 -0.84
C VAL A 42 -2.30 -3.21 -0.07
N GLY A 43 -2.48 -4.30 -0.81
CA GLY A 43 -2.34 -5.66 -0.26
C GLY A 43 -0.87 -6.04 -0.11
N ILE A 44 -0.46 -6.48 1.08
CA ILE A 44 0.93 -6.87 1.37
C ILE A 44 0.95 -8.30 1.89
N ALA A 45 1.55 -9.24 1.16
CA ALA A 45 1.91 -10.54 1.71
C ALA A 45 3.33 -10.50 2.28
N SER A 46 3.59 -11.04 3.47
CA SER A 46 4.93 -11.11 4.08
C SER A 46 5.17 -12.44 4.79
N GLY A 47 6.33 -13.04 4.54
CA GLY A 47 6.76 -14.25 5.25
C GLY A 47 6.94 -14.01 6.75
N GLY A 48 7.57 -12.90 7.13
CA GLY A 48 7.73 -12.45 8.51
C GLY A 48 6.61 -11.52 8.99
N VAL A 49 6.57 -11.30 10.30
CA VAL A 49 5.71 -10.28 10.94
C VAL A 49 6.49 -8.97 10.96
N PHE A 50 5.93 -7.91 10.38
CA PHE A 50 6.56 -6.58 10.23
C PHE A 50 5.77 -5.44 10.88
N THR A 51 4.55 -5.68 11.35
CA THR A 51 3.75 -4.69 12.10
C THR A 51 3.09 -5.32 13.34
N GLY A 52 2.74 -4.46 14.31
CA GLY A 52 2.22 -4.84 15.63
C GLY A 52 3.31 -5.23 16.62
N GLU A 53 2.89 -5.60 17.83
CA GLU A 53 3.78 -5.89 18.98
C GLU A 53 4.77 -7.03 18.73
N ARG A 54 4.46 -7.92 17.78
CA ARG A 54 5.27 -9.09 17.43
C ARG A 54 6.09 -8.91 16.16
N ALA A 55 6.26 -7.68 15.67
CA ALA A 55 7.10 -7.40 14.52
C ALA A 55 8.54 -7.88 14.76
N SER A 56 9.03 -8.75 13.87
CA SER A 56 10.37 -9.34 13.91
C SER A 56 11.27 -8.87 12.77
N GLN A 57 10.77 -7.98 11.91
CA GLN A 57 11.52 -7.35 10.83
C GLN A 57 11.06 -5.89 10.65
N PRO A 58 11.94 -5.01 10.15
CA PRO A 58 11.56 -3.64 9.83
C PRO A 58 10.62 -3.55 8.62
N ASP A 59 9.83 -2.48 8.56
CA ASP A 59 8.95 -2.16 7.44
C ASP A 59 9.45 -0.92 6.68
N PHE A 60 10.08 -1.15 5.52
CA PHE A 60 10.43 -0.09 4.57
C PHE A 60 9.45 -0.02 3.39
N LEU A 61 8.43 -0.86 3.35
CA LEU A 61 7.44 -0.91 2.28
C LEU A 61 6.37 0.16 2.51
N THR A 62 5.73 0.13 3.67
CA THR A 62 4.59 1.01 3.99
C THR A 62 5.01 2.48 4.01
N PRO A 63 6.10 2.89 4.67
CA PRO A 63 6.51 4.29 4.66
C PRO A 63 6.93 4.80 3.27
N TYR A 64 7.60 3.96 2.48
CA TYR A 64 8.00 4.30 1.11
C TYR A 64 6.78 4.54 0.22
N LEU A 65 5.82 3.60 0.21
CA LEU A 65 4.62 3.75 -0.60
C LEU A 65 3.77 4.95 -0.16
N SER A 66 3.64 5.20 1.14
CA SER A 66 2.90 6.37 1.64
C SER A 66 3.53 7.68 1.14
N ALA A 67 4.85 7.81 1.24
CA ALA A 67 5.56 9.00 0.77
C ALA A 67 5.40 9.22 -0.74
N VAL A 68 5.52 8.16 -1.54
CA VAL A 68 5.39 8.22 -3.00
C VAL A 68 3.96 8.54 -3.43
N LEU A 69 2.96 7.88 -2.83
CA LEU A 69 1.55 8.10 -3.16
C LEU A 69 1.11 9.51 -2.75
N THR A 70 1.54 9.99 -1.58
CA THR A 70 1.30 11.39 -1.16
C THR A 70 1.97 12.38 -2.10
N CYS A 71 3.17 12.06 -2.61
CA CYS A 71 3.88 12.92 -3.57
C CYS A 71 3.07 13.20 -4.85
N ILE A 72 2.18 12.29 -5.26
CA ILE A 72 1.33 12.47 -6.44
C ILE A 72 -0.11 12.91 -6.10
N GLY A 73 -0.46 13.02 -4.81
CA GLY A 73 -1.76 13.52 -4.35
C GLY A 73 -2.69 12.46 -3.75
N PHE A 74 -2.22 11.22 -3.56
CA PHE A 74 -3.00 10.17 -2.90
C PHE A 74 -2.65 10.09 -1.41
N THR A 75 -3.59 10.50 -0.58
CA THR A 75 -3.47 10.53 0.88
C THR A 75 -4.34 9.48 1.58
N SER A 76 -5.41 9.04 0.93
CA SER A 76 -6.31 8.01 1.45
C SER A 76 -5.79 6.60 1.13
N VAL A 77 -4.68 6.20 1.76
CA VAL A 77 -4.03 4.89 1.53
C VAL A 77 -4.35 3.89 2.64
N HIS A 78 -4.89 2.74 2.26
CA HIS A 78 -5.27 1.63 3.14
C HIS A 78 -4.35 0.43 2.92
N TYR A 79 -3.53 0.11 3.91
CA TYR A 79 -2.66 -1.06 3.87
C TYR A 79 -3.35 -2.28 4.45
N VAL A 80 -3.29 -3.39 3.72
CA VAL A 80 -3.92 -4.65 4.12
C VAL A 80 -2.85 -5.75 4.19
N PRO A 81 -2.25 -5.96 5.37
CA PRO A 81 -1.16 -6.91 5.54
C PRO A 81 -1.66 -8.33 5.82
N LEU A 82 -1.17 -9.30 5.05
CA LEU A 82 -1.17 -10.73 5.33
C LEU A 82 0.26 -11.15 5.69
N GLN A 83 0.51 -11.37 6.97
CA GLN A 83 1.86 -11.59 7.53
C GLN A 83 2.03 -13.03 7.99
N ALA A 84 3.25 -13.37 8.42
CA ALA A 84 3.62 -14.69 8.91
C ALA A 84 3.41 -15.82 7.88
N THR A 85 3.34 -15.50 6.58
CA THR A 85 2.95 -16.48 5.55
C THR A 85 3.95 -17.62 5.37
N ALA A 86 5.19 -17.47 5.89
CA ALA A 86 6.17 -18.54 5.91
C ALA A 86 5.86 -19.63 6.97
N PHE A 87 4.95 -19.33 7.91
CA PHE A 87 4.60 -20.18 9.04
C PHE A 87 3.16 -20.70 8.98
N LEU A 88 2.43 -20.39 7.90
CA LEU A 88 1.05 -20.82 7.69
C LEU A 88 1.02 -22.01 6.74
N ASP A 89 0.15 -22.98 7.02
CA ASP A 89 -0.25 -23.96 6.01
C ASP A 89 -1.18 -23.33 4.95
N GLN A 90 -1.45 -24.05 3.87
CA GLN A 90 -2.29 -23.53 2.78
C GLN A 90 -3.73 -23.21 3.22
N GLU A 91 -4.29 -23.98 4.14
CA GLU A 91 -5.67 -23.78 4.61
C GLU A 91 -5.77 -22.53 5.48
N GLN A 92 -4.84 -22.35 6.42
CA GLN A 92 -4.70 -21.17 7.25
C GLN A 92 -4.49 -19.92 6.39
N ALA A 93 -3.58 -19.98 5.41
CA ALA A 93 -3.33 -18.87 4.49
C ALA A 93 -4.58 -18.51 3.66
N ALA A 94 -5.32 -19.51 3.16
CA ALA A 94 -6.56 -19.30 2.41
C ALA A 94 -7.66 -18.67 3.29
N ARG A 95 -7.85 -19.16 4.53
CA ARG A 95 -8.83 -18.60 5.48
C ARG A 95 -8.53 -17.15 5.83
N LEU A 96 -7.27 -16.83 6.16
CA LEU A 96 -6.87 -15.46 6.47
C LEU A 96 -7.03 -14.54 5.25
N ARG A 97 -6.66 -15.00 4.06
CA ARG A 97 -6.88 -14.25 2.82
C ARG A 97 -8.36 -13.96 2.60
N ALA A 98 -9.23 -14.96 2.76
CA ALA A 98 -10.68 -14.79 2.61
C ALA A 98 -11.25 -13.79 3.63
N SER A 99 -10.82 -13.88 4.88
CA SER A 99 -11.22 -12.93 5.94
C SER A 99 -10.78 -11.49 5.64
N LEU A 100 -9.56 -11.30 5.12
CA LEU A 100 -9.07 -9.98 4.72
C LEU A 100 -9.88 -9.40 3.55
N ILE A 101 -10.17 -10.21 2.53
CA ILE A 101 -11.00 -9.79 1.38
C ILE A 101 -12.40 -9.37 1.85
N ALA A 102 -13.05 -10.19 2.68
CA ALA A 102 -14.36 -9.88 3.24
C ALA A 102 -14.38 -8.60 4.08
N THR A 103 -13.24 -8.20 4.65
CA THR A 103 -13.10 -6.94 5.38
C THR A 103 -12.93 -5.73 4.45
N ILE A 104 -12.24 -5.91 3.32
CA ILE A 104 -12.01 -4.85 2.33
C ILE A 104 -13.27 -4.53 1.52
N GLU A 105 -14.05 -5.54 1.14
CA GLU A 105 -15.26 -5.37 0.31
C GLU A 105 -16.25 -4.31 0.81
N PRO A 106 -16.68 -4.31 2.09
CA PRO A 106 -17.59 -3.27 2.59
C PRO A 106 -16.91 -1.90 2.65
N LEU A 107 -15.60 -1.85 2.92
CA LEU A 107 -14.84 -0.60 2.91
C LEU A 107 -14.78 -0.01 1.49
N MET A 108 -14.58 -0.83 0.47
CA MET A 108 -14.63 -0.39 -0.94
C MET A 108 -16.05 0.06 -1.32
N ALA A 109 -17.09 -0.69 -0.94
CA ALA A 109 -18.47 -0.36 -1.27
C ALA A 109 -18.90 1.00 -0.69
N ASN A 110 -18.55 1.28 0.56
CA ASN A 110 -18.84 2.56 1.20
C ASN A 110 -18.14 3.73 0.50
N LEU A 111 -16.89 3.53 0.08
CA LEU A 111 -16.10 4.56 -0.60
C LEU A 111 -16.57 4.85 -2.04
N VAL A 112 -17.14 3.86 -2.72
CA VAL A 112 -17.77 4.05 -4.04
C VAL A 112 -19.10 4.81 -3.89
N CYS A 113 -19.91 4.48 -2.88
CA CYS A 113 -21.20 5.13 -2.64
C CYS A 113 -21.08 6.59 -2.17
N SER A 114 -19.99 6.98 -1.50
CA SER A 114 -19.75 8.37 -1.08
C SER A 114 -19.12 9.26 -2.17
N ALA A 115 -18.79 8.70 -3.34
CA ALA A 115 -18.16 9.42 -4.44
C ALA A 115 -19.13 9.85 -5.57
N VAL A 116 -20.44 9.59 -5.38
CA VAL A 116 -21.56 10.03 -6.23
C VAL A 116 -22.39 11.05 -5.46
#